data_AF-A0A4W5RG89-F1
#
_entry.id   AF-A0A4W5RG89-F1
#
_cell.length_a   1.000
_cell.length_b   1.000
_cell.length_c   1.000
_cell.angle_alpha   90.00
_cell.angle_beta   90.00
_cell.angle_gamma   90.00
#
_symmetry.space_group_name_H-M   'P 1'
#
loop_
_entity.id
_entity.type
_entity.pdbx_description
1 polymer ?
#
loop_
_entity_poly.entity_id
_entity_poly.type
_entity_poly.pdbx_seq_one_letter_code
_entity_poly.pdbx_strand_id
1 'polypeptide(L)'
;MTECSLTLPSSEPEVAQCINRPVDLVFLLDGSERLGHENFDQVRDFVQHLANHLTLAHNKNDGQGARMALLQYGGEDEHHLAFHLTHDLPSILEGLASMDYHDMSSSMVGAAISHTVDHVLMRHNVRQTRHYAELNFVFITDGVTGRKGLEEGVQAMLNNQAVSTVITMGTDVEQEVLEKLALKDQYAIFKGTDFSELNKHSFLDRFLQWVC
;
A
#
# COMPACT_ATOMS: atom_id res chain seq x y z
N MET A 1 45.54 -30.40 22.91
CA MET A 1 45.15 -28.98 22.84
C MET A 1 44.46 -28.80 21.51
N THR A 2 43.13 -28.85 21.50
CA THR A 2 42.32 -28.77 20.27
C THR A 2 41.58 -27.45 20.34
N GLU A 3 41.95 -26.50 19.47
CA GLU A 3 41.32 -25.19 19.40
C GLU A 3 39.87 -25.33 18.91
N CYS A 4 38.94 -24.79 19.69
CA CYS A 4 37.55 -24.66 19.30
C CYS A 4 37.43 -23.37 18.48
N SER A 5 37.35 -23.51 17.15
CA SER A 5 37.12 -22.38 16.26
C SER A 5 35.63 -22.01 16.31
N LEU A 6 35.29 -20.98 17.09
CA LEU A 6 33.96 -20.38 17.11
C LEU A 6 33.77 -19.54 15.84
N THR A 7 33.07 -20.08 14.85
CA THR A 7 32.51 -19.26 13.78
C THR A 7 31.31 -18.51 14.33
N LEU A 8 31.45 -17.18 14.45
CA LEU A 8 30.33 -16.29 14.73
C LEU A 8 29.31 -16.42 13.58
N PRO A 9 28.02 -16.64 13.86
CA PRO A 9 27.01 -16.50 12.82
C PRO A 9 27.00 -15.04 12.38
N SER A 10 27.11 -14.80 11.07
CA SER A 10 26.89 -13.47 10.49
C SER A 10 25.41 -13.14 10.59
N SER A 11 24.98 -12.65 11.74
CA SER A 11 23.67 -12.03 11.87
C SER A 11 23.76 -10.63 11.26
N GLU A 12 23.63 -10.55 9.93
CA GLU A 12 22.74 -9.52 9.43
C GLU A 12 21.43 -9.69 10.20
N PRO A 13 20.80 -8.62 10.69
CA PRO A 13 19.53 -8.77 11.37
C PRO A 13 18.60 -9.44 10.36
N GLU A 14 18.23 -10.70 10.61
CA GLU A 14 17.03 -11.26 10.02
C GLU A 14 15.96 -10.23 10.33
N VAL A 15 15.55 -9.48 9.30
CA VAL A 15 14.37 -8.60 9.36
C VAL A 15 13.33 -9.44 10.08
N ALA A 16 12.98 -9.06 11.31
CA ALA A 16 12.11 -9.87 12.15
C ALA A 16 10.92 -10.23 11.28
N GLN A 17 10.79 -11.52 10.94
CA GLN A 17 9.80 -11.95 9.95
C GLN A 17 8.47 -11.34 10.37
N CYS A 18 7.89 -10.55 9.46
CA CYS A 18 6.57 -9.98 9.61
C CYS A 18 5.68 -11.03 10.26
N ILE A 19 5.16 -10.75 11.46
CA ILE A 19 4.34 -11.71 12.19
C ILE A 19 3.28 -12.20 11.20
N ASN A 20 3.04 -13.50 11.17
CA ASN A 20 2.18 -14.16 10.19
C ASN A 20 0.70 -13.73 10.26
N ARG A 21 0.36 -12.53 10.74
CA ARG A 21 -1.00 -12.02 10.81
C ARG A 21 -1.61 -11.96 9.41
N PRO A 22 -2.89 -12.34 9.27
CA PRO A 22 -3.58 -12.20 8.01
C PRO A 22 -3.87 -10.72 7.74
N VAL A 23 -3.27 -10.17 6.68
CA VAL A 23 -3.49 -8.78 6.24
C VAL A 23 -3.76 -8.70 4.73
N ASP A 24 -4.79 -7.99 4.32
CA ASP A 24 -5.09 -7.65 2.92
C ASP A 24 -4.73 -6.17 2.71
N LEU A 25 -3.59 -5.92 2.05
CA LEU A 25 -3.09 -4.59 1.72
C LEU A 25 -3.65 -4.13 0.37
N VAL A 26 -4.27 -2.95 0.32
CA VAL A 26 -4.82 -2.37 -0.90
C VAL A 26 -4.21 -1.01 -1.13
N PHE A 27 -3.27 -0.94 -2.08
CA PHE A 27 -2.56 0.28 -2.42
C PHE A 27 -3.39 1.14 -3.38
N LEU A 28 -3.55 2.42 -3.03
CA LEU A 28 -4.08 3.46 -3.90
C LEU A 28 -2.95 4.45 -4.19
N LEU A 29 -2.39 4.36 -5.38
CA LEU A 29 -1.28 5.19 -5.85
C LEU A 29 -1.82 6.35 -6.68
N ASP A 30 -1.50 7.56 -6.26
CA ASP A 30 -1.78 8.77 -7.02
C ASP A 30 -1.01 8.75 -8.35
N GLY A 31 -1.74 8.70 -9.46
CA GLY A 31 -1.20 8.69 -10.82
C GLY A 31 -1.17 10.08 -11.47
N SER A 32 -1.36 11.15 -10.68
CA SER A 32 -1.45 12.49 -11.22
C SER A 32 -0.09 13.08 -11.64
N GLU A 33 -0.14 14.06 -12.56
CA GLU A 33 1.01 14.84 -13.03
C GLU A 33 1.83 15.45 -11.89
N ARG A 34 1.16 15.72 -10.77
CA ARG A 34 1.74 16.36 -9.59
C ARG A 34 2.70 15.45 -8.84
N LEU A 35 2.39 14.15 -8.78
CA LEU A 35 3.29 13.16 -8.21
C LEU A 35 4.51 12.98 -9.12
N GLY A 36 4.32 12.90 -10.43
CA GLY A 36 5.39 12.84 -11.42
C GLY A 36 6.02 11.46 -11.60
N HIS A 37 6.54 11.20 -12.80
CA HIS A 37 7.04 9.88 -13.22
C HIS A 37 8.16 9.33 -12.32
N GLU A 38 9.13 10.15 -11.93
CA GLU A 38 10.26 9.69 -11.11
C GLU A 38 9.79 9.18 -9.74
N ASN A 39 8.89 9.92 -9.08
CA ASN A 39 8.32 9.52 -7.80
C ASN A 39 7.43 8.28 -7.95
N PHE A 40 6.69 8.18 -9.07
CA PHE A 40 5.89 7.00 -9.39
C PHE A 40 6.77 5.74 -9.47
N ASP A 41 7.93 5.82 -10.11
CA ASP A 41 8.91 4.73 -10.14
C ASP A 41 9.43 4.38 -8.74
N GLN A 42 9.72 5.37 -7.89
CA GLN A 42 10.13 5.11 -6.49
C GLN A 42 9.06 4.33 -5.72
N VAL A 43 7.78 4.64 -5.94
CA VAL A 43 6.67 3.92 -5.30
C VAL A 43 6.56 2.50 -5.83
N ARG A 44 6.65 2.29 -7.15
CA ARG A 44 6.62 0.95 -7.75
C ARG A 44 7.73 0.08 -7.15
N ASP A 45 8.94 0.60 -7.07
CA ASP A 45 10.10 -0.10 -6.52
C ASP A 45 9.91 -0.40 -5.03
N PHE A 46 9.32 0.52 -4.25
CA PHE A 46 8.97 0.27 -2.86
C PHE A 46 7.96 -0.87 -2.70
N VAL A 47 6.86 -0.88 -3.47
CA VAL A 47 5.85 -1.95 -3.42
C VAL A 47 6.46 -3.29 -3.83
N GLN A 48 7.37 -3.29 -4.81
CA GLN A 48 8.14 -4.48 -5.19
C GLN A 48 9.02 -4.98 -4.04
N HIS A 49 9.79 -4.11 -3.39
CA HIS A 49 10.63 -4.48 -2.25
C HIS A 49 9.78 -5.02 -1.10
N LEU A 50 8.66 -4.37 -0.81
CA LEU A 50 7.72 -4.81 0.21
C LEU A 50 7.16 -6.21 -0.09
N ALA A 51 6.71 -6.47 -1.31
CA ALA A 51 6.18 -7.77 -1.72
C ALA A 51 7.21 -8.92 -1.57
N ASN A 52 8.50 -8.63 -1.77
CA ASN A 52 9.58 -9.60 -1.59
C ASN A 52 9.93 -9.88 -0.11
N HIS A 53 9.63 -8.94 0.80
CA HIS A 53 9.94 -9.08 2.23
C HIS A 53 8.74 -9.52 3.07
N LEU A 54 7.52 -9.28 2.61
CA LEU A 54 6.31 -9.74 3.26
C LEU A 54 6.18 -11.26 3.18
N THR A 55 5.78 -11.89 4.28
CA THR A 55 5.27 -13.26 4.26
C THR A 55 3.92 -13.29 3.57
N LEU A 56 3.88 -13.58 2.27
CA LEU A 56 2.63 -13.71 1.51
C LEU A 56 1.87 -14.98 1.90
N ALA A 57 0.54 -14.91 1.86
CA ALA A 57 -0.35 -16.03 2.13
C ALA A 57 -0.07 -17.22 1.18
N HIS A 58 -0.27 -18.45 1.63
CA HIS A 58 -0.07 -19.62 0.77
C HIS A 58 -1.23 -19.85 -0.21
N ASN A 59 -2.42 -19.33 0.10
CA ASN A 59 -3.59 -19.36 -0.76
C ASN A 59 -4.59 -18.25 -0.39
N LYS A 60 -5.66 -18.10 -1.19
CA LYS A 60 -6.69 -17.06 -1.01
C LYS A 60 -7.34 -17.04 0.38
N ASN A 61 -7.48 -18.20 1.02
CA ASN A 61 -8.19 -18.39 2.29
C ASN A 61 -7.23 -18.72 3.45
N ASP A 62 -5.93 -18.44 3.30
CA ASP A 62 -4.96 -18.68 4.34
C ASP A 62 -5.20 -17.77 5.56
N GLY A 63 -5.22 -18.38 6.74
CA GLY A 63 -5.36 -17.71 8.04
C GLY A 63 -4.16 -16.85 8.43
N GLN A 64 -3.12 -16.84 7.60
CA GLN A 64 -1.87 -16.14 7.83
C GLN A 64 -1.40 -15.41 6.57
N GLY A 65 -0.45 -14.50 6.76
CA GLY A 65 0.28 -13.83 5.69
C GLY A 65 -0.50 -12.76 4.92
N ALA A 66 0.25 -12.01 4.12
CA ALA A 66 -0.25 -10.86 3.39
C ALA A 66 -0.84 -11.25 2.02
N ARG A 67 -1.84 -10.47 1.59
CA ARG A 67 -2.28 -10.36 0.19
C ARG A 67 -2.21 -8.89 -0.20
N MET A 68 -1.97 -8.61 -1.48
CA MET A 68 -1.78 -7.26 -1.98
C MET A 68 -2.63 -6.99 -3.22
N ALA A 69 -3.17 -5.79 -3.35
CA ALA A 69 -3.73 -5.22 -4.57
C ALA A 69 -3.15 -3.83 -4.79
N LEU A 70 -3.02 -3.38 -6.04
CA LEU A 70 -2.60 -2.02 -6.34
C LEU A 70 -3.46 -1.40 -7.43
N LEU A 71 -4.06 -0.25 -7.11
CA LEU A 71 -4.82 0.61 -8.00
C LEU A 71 -4.08 1.94 -8.14
N GLN A 72 -3.78 2.34 -9.37
CA GLN A 72 -3.40 3.71 -9.69
C GLN A 72 -4.68 4.51 -9.94
N TYR A 73 -4.78 5.71 -9.37
CA TYR A 73 -5.97 6.57 -9.52
C TYR A 73 -5.61 7.97 -10.00
N GLY A 74 -6.54 8.59 -10.72
CA GLY A 74 -6.49 9.98 -11.16
C GLY A 74 -7.80 10.68 -10.87
N GLY A 75 -8.49 11.13 -11.93
CA GLY A 75 -9.83 11.73 -11.84
C GLY A 75 -10.95 10.79 -11.39
N GLU A 76 -12.20 11.25 -11.50
CA GLU A 76 -13.37 10.53 -10.97
C GLU A 76 -13.55 9.12 -11.55
N ASP A 77 -13.25 8.94 -12.84
CA ASP A 77 -13.43 7.66 -13.56
C ASP A 77 -12.09 7.09 -14.08
N GLU A 78 -10.95 7.66 -13.68
CA GLU A 78 -9.62 7.27 -14.15
C GLU A 78 -8.93 6.39 -13.11
N HIS A 79 -9.18 5.07 -13.18
CA HIS A 79 -8.64 4.09 -12.26
C HIS A 79 -8.03 2.90 -13.02
N HIS A 80 -6.76 2.59 -12.76
CA HIS A 80 -6.00 1.55 -13.46
C HIS A 80 -5.49 0.53 -12.45
N LEU A 81 -6.04 -0.69 -12.53
CA LEU A 81 -5.65 -1.76 -11.62
C LEU A 81 -4.40 -2.46 -12.14
N ALA A 82 -3.30 -2.36 -11.41
CA ALA A 82 -2.05 -3.05 -11.75
C ALA A 82 -2.16 -4.56 -11.49
N PHE A 83 -2.70 -4.93 -10.33
CA PHE A 83 -3.00 -6.32 -10.00
C PHE A 83 -4.12 -6.42 -8.97
N HIS A 84 -4.95 -7.46 -9.13
CA HIS A 84 -6.01 -7.79 -8.17
C HIS A 84 -5.44 -8.29 -6.84
N LEU A 85 -6.26 -8.26 -5.78
CA LEU A 85 -5.91 -8.78 -4.47
C LEU A 85 -5.43 -10.24 -4.54
N THR A 86 -4.12 -10.45 -4.44
CA THR A 86 -3.46 -11.73 -4.66
C THR A 86 -2.36 -11.98 -3.61
N HIS A 87 -1.95 -13.23 -3.49
CA HIS A 87 -0.77 -13.68 -2.73
C HIS A 87 0.35 -14.15 -3.66
N ASP A 88 0.09 -14.19 -4.97
CA ASP A 88 1.02 -14.70 -5.96
C ASP A 88 2.07 -13.64 -6.30
N LEU A 89 3.30 -13.86 -5.82
CA LEU A 89 4.41 -12.93 -6.05
C LEU A 89 4.68 -12.69 -7.56
N PRO A 90 4.71 -13.71 -8.44
CA PRO A 90 4.84 -13.48 -9.88
C PRO A 90 3.79 -12.52 -10.45
N SER A 91 2.52 -12.69 -10.11
CA SER A 91 1.43 -11.79 -10.54
C SER A 91 1.62 -10.36 -10.03
N ILE A 92 2.13 -10.19 -8.81
CA ILE A 92 2.44 -8.86 -8.24
C ILE A 92 3.58 -8.22 -9.05
N LEU A 93 4.68 -8.94 -9.26
CA LEU A 93 5.86 -8.44 -9.98
C LEU A 93 5.54 -8.13 -11.45
N GLU A 94 4.75 -8.97 -12.12
CA GLU A 94 4.29 -8.72 -13.49
C GLU A 94 3.39 -7.49 -13.55
N GLY A 95 2.42 -7.38 -12.65
CA GLY A 95 1.54 -6.22 -12.55
C GLY A 95 2.33 -4.92 -12.37
N LEU A 96 3.28 -4.89 -11.44
CA LEU A 96 4.17 -3.74 -11.21
C LEU A 96 5.01 -3.40 -12.44
N ALA A 97 5.59 -4.41 -13.11
CA ALA A 97 6.41 -4.20 -14.30
C ALA A 97 5.62 -3.67 -15.50
N SER A 98 4.32 -3.97 -15.57
CA SER A 98 3.41 -3.50 -16.64
C SER A 98 2.73 -2.16 -16.36
N MET A 99 2.99 -1.54 -15.20
CA MET A 99 2.35 -0.27 -14.86
C MET A 99 2.83 0.86 -15.75
N ASP A 100 1.89 1.57 -16.36
CA ASP A 100 2.13 2.80 -17.08
C ASP A 100 1.84 4.01 -16.18
N TYR A 101 2.75 4.98 -16.16
CA TYR A 101 2.46 6.28 -15.56
C TYR A 101 1.58 7.08 -16.53
N HIS A 102 0.32 7.33 -16.14
CA HIS A 102 -0.68 7.93 -17.01
C HIS A 102 -0.72 9.47 -16.99
N ASP A 103 0.12 10.13 -16.19
CA ASP A 103 0.24 11.59 -16.13
C ASP A 103 -1.12 12.32 -16.02
N MET A 104 -1.94 11.85 -15.07
CA MET A 104 -3.34 12.26 -14.98
C MET A 104 -3.45 13.70 -14.46
N SER A 105 -4.25 14.54 -15.11
CA SER A 105 -4.40 15.96 -14.74
C SER A 105 -5.07 16.22 -13.39
N SER A 106 -5.64 15.20 -12.74
CA SER A 106 -6.34 15.34 -11.47
C SER A 106 -6.14 14.13 -10.56
N SER A 107 -6.36 14.34 -9.27
CA SER A 107 -6.27 13.33 -8.21
C SER A 107 -7.56 13.40 -7.39
N MET A 108 -8.35 12.32 -7.39
CA MET A 108 -9.68 12.22 -6.77
C MET A 108 -9.77 10.98 -5.89
N VAL A 109 -9.09 11.01 -4.74
CA VAL A 109 -8.99 9.88 -3.81
C VAL A 109 -10.36 9.33 -3.35
N GLY A 110 -11.38 10.19 -3.17
CA GLY A 110 -12.72 9.76 -2.76
C GLY A 110 -13.39 8.82 -3.77
N ALA A 111 -13.25 9.14 -5.06
CA ALA A 111 -13.75 8.31 -6.15
C ALA A 111 -12.95 6.99 -6.23
N ALA A 112 -11.63 7.06 -6.07
CA ALA A 112 -10.76 5.88 -6.07
C ALA A 112 -11.09 4.90 -4.93
N ILE A 113 -11.40 5.41 -3.74
CA ILE A 113 -11.84 4.58 -2.61
C ILE A 113 -13.14 3.87 -2.94
N SER A 114 -14.14 4.60 -3.46
CA SER A 114 -15.44 4.05 -3.80
C SER A 114 -15.30 2.98 -4.89
N HIS A 115 -14.53 3.27 -5.94
CA HIS A 115 -14.21 2.32 -7.01
C HIS A 115 -13.53 1.06 -6.46
N THR A 116 -12.59 1.20 -5.52
CA THR A 116 -11.89 0.09 -4.88
C THR A 116 -12.86 -0.83 -4.13
N VAL A 117 -13.76 -0.25 -3.32
CA VAL A 117 -14.77 -1.02 -2.57
C VAL A 117 -15.68 -1.80 -3.53
N ASP A 118 -16.14 -1.16 -4.60
CA ASP A 118 -17.13 -1.73 -5.50
C ASP A 118 -16.55 -2.75 -6.50
N HIS A 119 -15.29 -2.62 -6.90
CA HIS A 119 -14.71 -3.39 -8.01
C HIS A 119 -13.45 -4.19 -7.66
N VAL A 120 -12.70 -3.78 -6.64
CA VAL A 120 -11.47 -4.47 -6.20
C VAL A 120 -11.78 -5.42 -5.05
N LEU A 121 -12.51 -4.94 -4.04
CA LEU A 121 -12.93 -5.76 -2.90
C LEU A 121 -14.11 -6.67 -3.23
N MET A 122 -14.89 -6.31 -4.25
CA MET A 122 -16.05 -7.05 -4.74
C MET A 122 -15.84 -7.41 -6.21
N ARG A 123 -15.99 -8.69 -6.55
CA ARG A 123 -15.99 -9.17 -7.96
C ARG A 123 -17.11 -10.15 -8.16
N HIS A 124 -17.95 -9.91 -9.17
CA HIS A 124 -19.15 -10.72 -9.45
C HIS A 124 -20.03 -10.93 -8.20
N ASN A 125 -20.20 -9.88 -7.39
CA ASN A 125 -20.93 -9.89 -6.12
C ASN A 125 -20.35 -10.81 -5.04
N VAL A 126 -19.07 -11.19 -5.17
CA VAL A 126 -18.34 -11.98 -4.17
C VAL A 126 -17.25 -11.12 -3.54
N ARG A 127 -17.19 -11.12 -2.20
CA ARG A 127 -16.13 -10.47 -1.42
C ARG A 127 -14.79 -11.16 -1.67
N GLN A 128 -13.77 -10.37 -2.00
CA GLN A 128 -12.42 -10.86 -2.31
C GLN A 128 -11.49 -10.89 -1.10
N THR A 129 -11.79 -10.05 -0.11
CA THR A 129 -11.05 -9.95 1.16
C THR A 129 -11.38 -11.07 2.12
N ARG A 130 -10.43 -11.42 2.98
CA ARG A 130 -10.59 -12.42 4.03
C ARG A 130 -11.33 -11.79 5.22
N HIS A 131 -12.29 -12.50 5.81
CA HIS A 131 -13.09 -11.94 6.92
C HIS A 131 -12.33 -11.80 8.23
N TYR A 132 -11.33 -12.62 8.46
CA TYR A 132 -10.46 -12.58 9.64
C TYR A 132 -9.17 -11.79 9.41
N ALA A 133 -8.93 -11.29 8.19
CA ALA A 133 -7.75 -10.49 7.89
C ALA A 133 -8.04 -9.01 8.14
N GLU A 134 -7.03 -8.29 8.62
CA GLU A 134 -7.07 -6.83 8.62
C GLU A 134 -7.06 -6.33 7.18
N LEU A 135 -8.02 -5.46 6.83
CA LEU A 135 -8.06 -4.79 5.54
C LEU A 135 -7.43 -3.40 5.70
N ASN A 136 -6.27 -3.18 5.08
CA ASN A 136 -5.55 -1.92 5.20
C ASN A 136 -5.46 -1.22 3.83
N PHE A 137 -6.08 -0.04 3.73
CA PHE A 137 -5.93 0.84 2.57
C PHE A 137 -4.65 1.64 2.72
N VAL A 138 -3.73 1.52 1.77
CA VAL A 138 -2.46 2.24 1.78
C VAL A 138 -2.49 3.31 0.69
N PHE A 139 -2.66 4.56 1.09
CA PHE A 139 -2.66 5.71 0.18
C PHE A 139 -1.24 6.19 -0.04
N ILE A 140 -0.85 6.40 -1.29
CA ILE A 140 0.46 6.96 -1.65
C ILE A 140 0.23 8.15 -2.58
N THR A 141 0.53 9.35 -2.10
CA THR A 141 0.24 10.62 -2.78
C THR A 141 1.31 11.67 -2.44
N ASP A 142 1.44 12.72 -3.26
CA ASP A 142 2.24 13.90 -2.93
C ASP A 142 1.61 14.75 -1.82
N GLY A 143 0.37 14.44 -1.43
CA GLY A 143 -0.35 15.06 -0.33
C GLY A 143 -1.42 16.06 -0.76
N VAL A 144 -1.64 16.26 -2.06
CA VAL A 144 -2.69 17.14 -2.58
C VAL A 144 -3.64 16.35 -3.49
N THR A 145 -4.86 16.12 -3.01
CA THR A 145 -5.92 15.43 -3.76
C THR A 145 -7.24 16.17 -3.61
N GLY A 146 -8.10 16.07 -4.62
CA GLY A 146 -9.46 16.61 -4.60
C GLY A 146 -10.30 16.04 -3.45
N ARG A 147 -11.17 16.90 -2.91
CA ARG A 147 -12.04 16.59 -1.75
C ARG A 147 -13.41 16.04 -2.13
N LYS A 148 -13.74 16.00 -3.42
CA LYS A 148 -15.04 15.50 -3.90
C LYS A 148 -15.16 14.00 -3.61
N GLY A 149 -16.29 13.59 -3.04
CA GLY A 149 -16.54 12.19 -2.69
C GLY A 149 -15.70 11.64 -1.54
N LEU A 150 -14.90 12.49 -0.86
CA LEU A 150 -13.97 12.04 0.18
C LEU A 150 -14.70 11.45 1.39
N GLU A 151 -15.77 12.11 1.85
CA GLU A 151 -16.54 11.65 3.01
C GLU A 151 -17.26 10.33 2.70
N GLU A 152 -17.84 10.21 1.51
CA GLU A 152 -18.48 9.00 1.02
C GLU A 152 -17.48 7.85 0.92
N GLY A 153 -16.29 8.10 0.35
CA GLY A 153 -15.20 7.14 0.26
C GLY A 153 -14.73 6.68 1.65
N VAL A 154 -14.44 7.62 2.55
CA VAL A 154 -14.05 7.30 3.94
C VAL A 154 -15.12 6.47 4.63
N GLN A 155 -16.39 6.81 4.47
CA GLN A 155 -17.49 6.02 5.03
C GLN A 155 -17.56 4.62 4.40
N ALA A 156 -17.29 4.47 3.10
CA ALA A 156 -17.25 3.16 2.43
C ALA A 156 -16.12 2.26 2.97
N MET A 157 -14.94 2.82 3.27
CA MET A 157 -13.86 2.10 3.97
C MET A 157 -14.29 1.64 5.36
N LEU A 158 -14.85 2.56 6.16
CA LEU A 158 -15.31 2.27 7.52
C LEU A 158 -16.39 1.19 7.55
N ASN A 159 -17.32 1.20 6.59
CA ASN A 159 -18.35 0.16 6.45
C ASN A 159 -17.77 -1.23 6.17
N ASN A 160 -16.56 -1.30 5.59
CA ASN A 160 -15.81 -2.52 5.35
C ASN A 160 -14.82 -2.87 6.47
N GLN A 161 -14.88 -2.16 7.61
CA GLN A 161 -13.99 -2.33 8.76
C GLN A 161 -12.51 -2.19 8.38
N ALA A 162 -12.22 -1.35 7.39
CA ALA A 162 -10.87 -1.09 6.95
C ALA A 162 -10.13 -0.18 7.93
N VAL A 163 -8.84 -0.44 8.10
CA VAL A 163 -7.87 0.54 8.60
C VAL A 163 -7.21 1.24 7.41
N SER A 164 -6.46 2.31 7.68
CA SER A 164 -5.83 3.11 6.63
C SER A 164 -4.43 3.52 7.03
N THR A 165 -3.54 3.56 6.06
CA THR A 165 -2.17 4.07 6.15
C THR A 165 -1.96 5.08 5.04
N VAL A 166 -1.40 6.24 5.36
CA VAL A 166 -1.16 7.32 4.38
C VAL A 166 0.33 7.57 4.28
N ILE A 167 0.90 7.38 3.08
CA ILE A 167 2.27 7.72 2.75
C ILE A 167 2.25 8.99 1.91
N THR A 168 2.93 10.03 2.40
CA THR A 168 3.04 11.32 1.70
C THR A 168 4.44 11.89 1.83
N MET A 169 4.93 12.48 0.75
CA MET A 169 6.28 13.05 0.66
C MET A 169 6.18 14.50 0.19
N GLY A 170 7.02 15.35 0.77
CA GLY A 170 7.07 16.76 0.46
C GLY A 170 6.43 17.65 1.52
N THR A 171 6.41 18.95 1.24
CA THR A 171 5.99 19.99 2.21
C THR A 171 4.57 20.46 2.02
N ASP A 172 4.05 20.34 0.80
CA ASP A 172 2.79 20.94 0.39
C ASP A 172 1.69 19.89 0.50
N VAL A 173 1.10 19.77 1.70
CA VAL A 173 0.08 18.75 1.98
C VAL A 173 -1.24 19.35 2.44
N GLU A 174 -2.35 18.79 1.97
CA GLU A 174 -3.69 19.08 2.48
C GLU A 174 -3.95 18.30 3.77
N GLN A 175 -3.45 18.83 4.90
CA GLN A 175 -3.49 18.17 6.20
C GLN A 175 -4.89 17.65 6.60
N GLU A 176 -5.95 18.42 6.31
CA GLU A 176 -7.33 17.99 6.60
C GLU A 176 -7.71 16.69 5.86
N VAL A 177 -7.29 16.57 4.60
CA VAL A 177 -7.56 15.39 3.77
C VAL A 177 -6.78 14.20 4.28
N LEU A 178 -5.49 14.37 4.58
CA LEU A 178 -4.66 13.30 5.11
C LEU A 178 -5.20 12.76 6.43
N GLU A 179 -5.66 13.63 7.33
CA GLU A 179 -6.27 13.22 8.58
C GLU A 179 -7.58 12.45 8.39
N LYS A 180 -8.38 12.78 7.36
CA LYS A 180 -9.59 12.03 7.04
C LYS A 180 -9.24 10.65 6.47
N LEU A 181 -8.29 10.60 5.54
CA LEU A 181 -7.80 9.35 4.97
C LEU A 181 -7.22 8.43 6.05
N ALA A 182 -6.43 8.98 6.97
CA ALA A 182 -5.86 8.24 8.10
C ALA A 182 -6.86 7.96 9.23
N LEU A 183 -8.16 8.21 9.03
CA LEU A 183 -9.21 7.98 10.03
C LEU A 183 -8.92 8.63 11.39
N LYS A 184 -8.30 9.82 11.36
CA LYS A 184 -7.83 10.60 12.51
C LYS A 184 -6.71 9.96 13.34
N ASP A 185 -6.10 8.87 12.89
CA ASP A 185 -4.86 8.34 13.46
C ASP A 185 -3.65 9.02 12.83
N GLN A 186 -3.00 9.90 13.59
CA GLN A 186 -1.81 10.61 13.11
C GLN A 186 -0.59 9.69 12.95
N TYR A 187 -0.54 8.56 13.65
CA TYR A 187 0.57 7.59 13.54
C TYR A 187 0.49 6.77 12.25
N ALA A 188 -0.70 6.68 11.65
CA ALA A 188 -0.92 6.06 10.35
C ALA A 188 -0.42 6.93 9.18
N ILE A 189 0.04 8.17 9.43
CA ILE A 189 0.55 9.09 8.41
C ILE A 189 2.09 9.04 8.38
N PHE A 190 2.62 8.38 7.37
CA PHE A 190 4.04 8.30 7.05
C PHE A 190 4.42 9.52 6.21
N LYS A 191 4.98 10.52 6.86
CA LYS A 191 5.56 11.70 6.21
C LYS A 191 7.05 11.51 5.95
N GLY A 192 7.51 12.02 4.81
CA GLY A 192 8.93 12.18 4.50
C GLY A 192 9.15 13.41 3.62
N THR A 193 10.41 13.69 3.29
CA THR A 193 10.73 14.86 2.46
C THR A 193 10.67 14.58 0.97
N ASP A 194 10.93 13.33 0.58
CA ASP A 194 11.16 12.94 -0.81
C ASP A 194 10.82 11.45 -1.03
N PHE A 195 10.37 11.07 -2.23
CA PHE A 195 9.98 9.69 -2.50
C PHE A 195 11.15 8.70 -2.55
N SER A 196 12.39 9.17 -2.74
CA SER A 196 13.60 8.33 -2.57
C SER A 196 13.73 7.76 -1.15
N GLU A 197 13.04 8.33 -0.16
CA GLU A 197 13.00 7.77 1.20
C GLU A 197 12.29 6.42 1.27
N LEU A 198 11.36 6.13 0.36
CA LEU A 198 10.62 4.86 0.33
C LEU A 198 11.54 3.67 0.09
N ASN A 199 12.63 3.87 -0.65
CA ASN A 199 13.59 2.84 -0.98
C ASN A 199 14.73 2.70 0.06
N LYS A 200 14.67 3.46 1.17
CA LYS A 200 15.58 3.26 2.30
C LYS A 200 15.12 2.06 3.13
N HIS A 201 16.05 1.20 3.53
CA HIS A 201 15.79 0.08 4.46
C HIS A 201 15.05 0.52 5.73
N SER A 202 15.44 1.67 6.31
CA SER A 202 14.79 2.20 7.51
C SER A 202 13.30 2.53 7.32
N PHE A 203 12.90 2.96 6.12
CA PHE A 203 11.49 3.20 5.82
C PHE A 203 10.74 1.88 5.67
N LEU A 204 11.31 0.94 4.90
CA LEU A 204 10.74 -0.39 4.70
C LEU A 204 10.54 -1.12 6.03
N ASP A 205 11.55 -1.15 6.91
CA ASP A 205 11.47 -1.80 8.22
C ASP A 205 10.38 -1.19 9.10
N ARG A 206 10.28 0.14 9.12
CA ARG A 206 9.23 0.84 9.87
C ARG A 206 7.84 0.54 9.31
N PHE A 207 7.70 0.49 7.99
CA PHE A 207 6.43 0.18 7.34
C PHE A 207 6.03 -1.28 7.59
N LEU A 208 6.98 -2.22 7.46
CA LEU A 208 6.78 -3.63 7.84
C LEU A 208 6.30 -3.73 9.29
N GLN A 209 6.99 -3.09 10.24
CA GLN A 209 6.59 -3.12 11.65
C GLN A 209 5.16 -2.59 11.89
N TRP A 210 4.68 -1.65 11.07
CA TRP A 210 3.32 -1.12 11.15
C TRP A 210 2.26 -2.09 10.62
N VAL A 211 2.55 -2.80 9.53
CA VAL A 211 1.60 -3.70 8.85
C VAL A 211 1.61 -5.15 9.35
N CYS A 212 2.48 -5.53 10.31
CA CYS A 212 2.74 -6.92 10.71
C CYS A 212 2.14 -7.38 12.07
#